data_AF-A0A0Q7MRW8-F1
#
_entry.id   AF-A0A0Q7MRW8-F1
#
_cell.length_a   1.000
_cell.length_b   1.000
_cell.length_c   1.000
_cell.angle_alpha   90.00
_cell.angle_beta   90.00
_cell.angle_gamma   90.00
#
_symmetry.space_group_name_H-M   'P 1'
#
loop_
_entity.id
_entity.type
_entity.pdbx_description
1 polymer ?
#
loop_
_entity_poly.entity_id
_entity_poly.type
_entity_poly.pdbx_seq_one_letter_code
_entity_poly.pdbx_strand_id
1 'polypeptide(L)'
;MSEPIDQTLAGLVVLITADRRSAELAAALGRRGASVRHAPALSMVPHIDDARLLEGTRSLLAHPPDTVVVTTGIGFRGWIEAADAAGLDEPLVQMLKGTRIVARGPKARGAIQAAGLTADWVAESETSAEIAEVLLDEGVAGRDIAVQHHGAGADGLDEAFAAAGARVRSLVVYRWGPPPDPSVVSASVRGVAAGEIDAVVFTSAPGAHAWFEAADEAGVADDIAALARRGSVVMAAVGPITAKPLLDRGIEPLVPERGRLGALVRTLVGHYGGLQALQTIAGPLQVHRGTAVLDGHVLALTPTGLEVLRLLAAAGGAVVPRDQVLAALPGDSQDPHAAEVAIARLRDATGSRQLIRTVVKRGYRLQLEEV
;
A
#
# COMPACT_ATOMS: atom_id res chain seq x y z
N MET A 1 31.40 -3.89 12.68
CA MET A 1 31.01 -4.41 11.34
C MET A 1 29.50 -4.33 11.28
N SER A 2 28.92 -3.58 10.35
CA SER A 2 27.47 -3.57 10.16
C SER A 2 27.06 -4.98 9.74
N GLU A 3 26.13 -5.58 10.47
CA GLU A 3 25.43 -6.78 10.01
C GLU A 3 24.89 -6.50 8.59
N PRO A 4 25.07 -7.41 7.62
CA PRO A 4 24.53 -7.21 6.28
C PRO A 4 23.00 -7.06 6.40
N ILE A 5 22.47 -5.99 5.82
CA ILE A 5 21.02 -5.76 5.82
C ILE A 5 20.38 -6.88 5.02
N ASP A 6 19.57 -7.68 5.71
CA ASP A 6 18.74 -8.73 5.16
C ASP A 6 17.97 -8.25 3.91
N GLN A 7 18.26 -8.92 2.78
CA GLN A 7 17.71 -8.67 1.46
C GLN A 7 16.46 -9.53 1.19
N THR A 8 15.59 -9.73 2.18
CA THR A 8 14.37 -10.55 2.08
C THR A 8 13.45 -10.23 0.88
N LEU A 9 13.49 -9.00 0.35
CA LEU A 9 12.68 -8.61 -0.81
C LEU A 9 13.46 -8.67 -2.13
N ALA A 10 14.66 -9.27 -2.13
CA ALA A 10 15.52 -9.34 -3.30
C ALA A 10 14.81 -9.99 -4.50
N GLY A 11 14.77 -9.23 -5.60
CA GLY A 11 14.16 -9.61 -6.87
C GLY A 11 12.62 -9.58 -6.89
N LEU A 12 11.97 -9.12 -5.82
CA LEU A 12 10.55 -8.78 -5.86
C LEU A 12 10.35 -7.42 -6.52
N VAL A 13 9.28 -7.28 -7.28
CA VAL A 13 8.81 -6.02 -7.84
C VAL A 13 7.64 -5.51 -7.00
N VAL A 14 7.84 -4.36 -6.35
CA VAL A 14 6.83 -3.71 -5.51
C VAL A 14 6.32 -2.44 -6.19
N LEU A 15 5.02 -2.37 -6.43
CA LEU A 15 4.33 -1.20 -6.95
C LEU A 15 3.90 -0.27 -5.82
N ILE A 16 4.32 1.00 -5.88
CA ILE A 16 3.85 2.07 -5.01
C ILE A 16 2.80 2.90 -5.76
N THR A 17 1.59 2.96 -5.23
CA THR A 17 0.47 3.74 -5.81
C THR A 17 0.33 5.14 -5.22
N ALA A 18 1.13 5.45 -4.19
CA ALA A 18 1.13 6.73 -3.49
C ALA A 18 2.08 7.74 -4.14
N ASP A 19 1.68 9.00 -4.23
CA ASP A 19 2.54 10.09 -4.69
C ASP A 19 3.40 10.65 -3.53
N ARG A 20 2.75 11.01 -2.42
CA ARG A 20 3.40 11.61 -1.25
C ARG A 20 4.25 10.58 -0.49
N ARG A 21 5.49 10.95 -0.14
CA ARG A 21 6.49 10.09 0.55
C ARG A 21 6.81 8.79 -0.21
N SER A 22 6.54 8.74 -1.51
CA SER A 22 6.89 7.63 -2.40
C SER A 22 8.39 7.33 -2.36
N ALA A 23 9.24 8.36 -2.42
CA ALA A 23 10.69 8.22 -2.36
C ALA A 23 11.20 7.57 -1.06
N GLU A 24 10.61 7.93 0.08
CA GLU A 24 10.95 7.32 1.38
C GLU A 24 10.55 5.85 1.42
N LEU A 25 9.34 5.54 0.95
CA LEU A 25 8.83 4.17 0.88
C LEU A 25 9.67 3.33 -0.09
N ALA A 26 10.00 3.87 -1.27
CA ALA A 26 10.84 3.24 -2.28
C ALA A 26 12.24 2.95 -1.73
N ALA A 27 12.86 3.92 -1.05
CA ALA A 27 14.16 3.72 -0.41
C ALA A 27 14.10 2.66 0.70
N ALA A 28 13.02 2.62 1.49
CA ALA A 28 12.86 1.62 2.55
C ALA A 28 12.70 0.20 2.02
N LEU A 29 11.93 0.03 0.93
CA LEU A 29 11.77 -1.27 0.25
C LEU A 29 13.05 -1.67 -0.49
N GLY A 30 13.69 -0.73 -1.19
CA GLY A 30 14.93 -0.97 -1.92
C GLY A 30 16.09 -1.37 -1.01
N ARG A 31 16.19 -0.84 0.22
CA ARG A 31 17.16 -1.31 1.22
C ARG A 31 17.01 -2.79 1.58
N ARG A 32 15.84 -3.38 1.34
CA ARG A 32 15.53 -4.80 1.55
C ARG A 32 15.62 -5.63 0.26
N GLY A 33 16.06 -5.04 -0.85
CA GLY A 33 16.30 -5.74 -2.12
C GLY A 33 15.18 -5.63 -3.16
N ALA A 34 14.07 -4.96 -2.84
CA ALA A 34 12.96 -4.82 -3.78
C ALA A 34 13.30 -3.90 -4.96
N SER A 35 12.89 -4.29 -6.16
CA SER A 35 12.74 -3.39 -7.30
C SER A 35 11.42 -2.63 -7.14
N VAL A 36 11.44 -1.31 -7.25
CA VAL A 36 10.25 -0.48 -7.01
C VAL A 36 9.75 0.12 -8.31
N ARG A 37 8.47 -0.11 -8.63
CA ARG A 37 7.74 0.62 -9.67
C ARG A 37 6.87 1.68 -8.98
N HIS A 38 6.84 2.89 -9.51
CA HIS A 38 6.02 3.99 -8.98
C HIS A 38 4.95 4.37 -9.99
N ALA A 39 3.68 4.27 -9.58
CA ALA A 39 2.52 4.64 -10.39
C ALA A 39 1.50 5.38 -9.51
N PRO A 40 1.72 6.68 -9.24
CA PRO A 40 0.83 7.45 -8.39
C PRO A 40 -0.57 7.50 -9.01
N ALA A 41 -1.55 6.85 -8.37
CA ALA A 41 -2.92 6.73 -8.88
C ALA A 41 -3.72 8.04 -8.77
N LEU A 42 -3.22 8.98 -7.98
CA LEU A 42 -3.78 10.31 -7.80
C LEU A 42 -2.68 11.28 -7.34
N SER A 43 -2.93 12.58 -7.54
CA SER A 43 -2.08 13.65 -7.03
C SER A 43 -2.75 14.33 -5.84
N MET A 44 -1.95 14.86 -4.92
CA MET A 44 -2.47 15.79 -3.91
C MET A 44 -2.30 17.19 -4.48
N VAL A 45 -3.40 17.94 -4.62
CA VAL A 45 -3.36 19.34 -5.02
C VAL A 45 -3.63 20.19 -3.79
N PRO A 46 -2.60 20.79 -3.17
CA PRO A 46 -2.76 21.74 -2.07
C PRO A 46 -3.49 23.00 -2.58
N HIS A 47 -4.22 23.68 -1.71
CA HIS A 47 -4.58 25.10 -1.92
C HIS A 47 -5.35 25.39 -3.22
N ILE A 48 -6.12 24.41 -3.74
CA ILE A 48 -6.79 24.51 -5.05
C ILE A 48 -7.80 25.67 -5.13
N ASP A 49 -8.24 26.17 -3.96
CA ASP A 49 -9.18 27.28 -3.82
C ASP A 49 -8.90 28.04 -2.51
N ASP A 50 -7.70 28.62 -2.39
CA ASP A 50 -7.35 29.46 -1.23
C ASP A 50 -8.38 30.58 -1.02
N ALA A 51 -8.95 31.13 -2.09
CA ALA A 51 -10.00 32.14 -1.97
C ALA A 51 -11.21 31.63 -1.18
N ARG A 52 -11.73 30.44 -1.50
CA ARG A 52 -12.86 29.84 -0.78
C ARG A 52 -12.49 29.36 0.62
N LEU A 53 -11.29 28.80 0.81
CA LEU A 53 -10.81 28.42 2.14
C LEU A 53 -10.69 29.65 3.06
N LEU A 54 -10.12 30.75 2.55
CA LEU A 54 -9.99 32.00 3.29
C LEU A 54 -11.34 32.67 3.52
N GLU A 55 -12.26 32.61 2.56
CA GLU A 55 -13.63 33.10 2.74
C GLU A 55 -14.36 32.32 3.85
N GLY A 56 -14.27 30.99 3.83
CA GLY A 56 -14.78 30.14 4.91
C GLY A 56 -14.13 30.48 6.26
N THR A 57 -12.82 30.73 6.27
CA THR A 57 -12.09 31.13 7.47
C THR A 57 -12.58 32.47 8.01
N ARG A 58 -12.74 33.49 7.16
CA ARG A 58 -13.28 34.80 7.55
C ARG A 58 -14.72 34.68 8.08
N SER A 59 -15.54 33.84 7.45
CA SER A 59 -16.89 33.55 7.93
C SER A 59 -16.89 32.93 9.32
N LEU A 60 -15.94 32.03 9.64
CA LEU A 60 -15.81 31.45 10.98
C LEU A 60 -15.30 32.47 12.01
N LEU A 61 -14.42 33.38 11.61
CA LEU A 61 -13.98 34.47 12.49
C LEU A 61 -15.12 35.44 12.82
N ALA A 62 -15.96 35.76 11.84
CA ALA A 62 -17.14 36.61 12.03
C ALA A 62 -18.23 35.91 12.86
N HIS A 63 -18.39 34.59 12.68
CA HIS A 63 -19.39 33.78 13.38
C HIS A 63 -18.75 32.49 13.91
N PRO A 64 -18.09 32.56 15.08
CA PRO A 64 -17.43 31.40 15.68
C PRO A 64 -18.38 30.22 15.84
N PRO A 65 -17.99 29.00 15.44
CA PRO A 65 -18.80 27.81 15.63
C PRO A 65 -18.81 27.37 17.11
N ASP A 66 -19.82 26.59 17.51
CA ASP A 66 -19.83 25.90 18.80
C ASP A 66 -18.78 24.79 18.85
N THR A 67 -18.52 24.14 17.71
CA THR A 67 -17.63 22.98 17.60
C THR A 67 -16.89 22.95 16.27
N VAL A 68 -15.60 22.61 16.31
CA VAL A 68 -14.76 22.34 15.14
C VAL A 68 -14.37 20.88 15.13
N VAL A 69 -14.75 20.17 14.07
CA VAL A 69 -14.33 18.80 13.81
C VAL A 69 -13.11 18.80 12.90
N VAL A 70 -12.04 18.14 13.33
CA VAL A 70 -10.77 18.02 12.59
C VAL A 70 -10.57 16.57 12.15
N THR A 71 -10.74 16.32 10.85
CA THR A 71 -10.66 14.96 10.31
C THR A 71 -9.22 14.49 10.09
N THR A 72 -8.29 15.38 9.76
CA THR A 72 -6.89 15.00 9.53
C THR A 72 -5.89 16.07 9.96
N GLY A 73 -4.72 15.64 10.42
CA GLY A 73 -3.66 16.58 10.78
C GLY A 73 -3.04 17.32 9.59
N ILE A 74 -3.09 16.76 8.38
CA ILE A 74 -2.61 17.46 7.17
C ILE A 74 -3.58 18.59 6.80
N GLY A 75 -4.88 18.31 6.80
CA GLY A 75 -5.88 19.34 6.52
C GLY A 75 -5.85 20.45 7.57
N PHE A 76 -5.74 20.12 8.85
CA PHE A 76 -5.61 21.16 9.89
C PHE A 76 -4.37 22.03 9.73
N ARG A 77 -3.18 21.44 9.51
CA ARG A 77 -1.96 22.22 9.26
C ARG A 77 -2.08 23.11 8.03
N GLY A 78 -2.57 22.57 6.91
CA GLY A 78 -2.77 23.35 5.70
C GLY A 78 -3.77 24.49 5.89
N TRP A 79 -4.76 24.34 6.78
CA TRP A 79 -5.68 25.43 7.12
C TRP A 79 -4.97 26.56 7.89
N ILE A 80 -4.18 26.21 8.91
CA ILE A 80 -3.38 27.18 9.66
C ILE A 80 -2.35 27.86 8.75
N GLU A 81 -1.64 27.11 7.90
CA GLU A 81 -0.66 27.64 6.94
C GLU A 81 -1.32 28.60 5.92
N ALA A 82 -2.51 28.27 5.40
CA ALA A 82 -3.26 29.15 4.52
C ALA A 82 -3.70 30.44 5.23
N ALA A 83 -4.15 30.33 6.48
CA ALA A 83 -4.55 31.48 7.27
C ALA A 83 -3.35 32.39 7.59
N ASP A 84 -2.19 31.83 7.95
CA ASP A 84 -0.93 32.54 8.17
C ASP A 84 -0.48 33.30 6.93
N ALA A 85 -0.48 32.64 5.76
CA ALA A 85 -0.17 33.29 4.49
C ALA A 85 -1.09 34.48 4.16
N ALA A 86 -2.31 34.51 4.73
CA ALA A 86 -3.28 35.59 4.60
C ALA A 86 -3.32 36.56 5.80
N GLY A 87 -2.45 36.40 6.80
CA GLY A 87 -2.43 37.21 8.02
C GLY A 87 -3.63 37.01 8.95
N LEU A 88 -4.23 35.83 8.92
CA LEU A 88 -5.40 35.43 9.71
C LEU A 88 -5.09 34.37 10.79
N ASP A 89 -3.83 33.96 10.94
CA ASP A 89 -3.37 32.93 11.88
C ASP A 89 -3.71 33.27 13.34
N GLU A 90 -3.32 34.45 13.83
CA GLU A 90 -3.53 34.83 15.23
C GLU A 90 -5.05 34.91 15.56
N PRO A 91 -5.89 35.62 14.76
CA PRO A 91 -7.34 35.58 14.96
C PRO A 91 -7.93 34.16 14.92
N LEU A 92 -7.46 33.31 14.01
CA LEU A 92 -7.93 31.93 13.86
C LEU A 92 -7.59 31.09 15.09
N VAL A 93 -6.34 31.11 15.54
CA VAL A 93 -5.89 30.38 16.72
C VAL A 93 -6.65 30.86 17.97
N GLN A 94 -6.88 32.17 18.12
CA GLN A 94 -7.64 32.69 19.25
C GLN A 94 -9.11 32.25 19.23
N MET A 95 -9.77 32.24 18.07
CA MET A 95 -11.12 31.68 17.94
C MET A 95 -11.15 30.20 18.31
N LEU A 96 -10.18 29.42 17.81
CA LEU A 96 -10.10 27.98 18.09
C LEU A 96 -9.86 27.68 19.57
N LYS A 97 -9.12 28.51 20.32
CA LYS A 97 -8.94 28.36 21.78
C LYS A 97 -10.25 28.46 22.56
N GLY A 98 -11.20 29.25 22.06
CA GLY A 98 -12.53 29.41 22.67
C GLY A 98 -13.59 28.45 22.14
N THR A 99 -13.22 27.56 21.23
CA THR A 99 -14.14 26.65 20.53
C THR A 99 -13.88 25.22 20.95
N ARG A 100 -14.92 24.39 21.03
CA ARG A 100 -14.73 22.95 21.26
C ARG A 100 -14.10 22.29 20.03
N ILE A 101 -13.00 21.58 20.21
CA ILE A 101 -12.27 20.90 19.13
C ILE A 101 -12.38 19.38 19.28
N VAL A 102 -12.93 18.73 18.25
CA VAL A 102 -13.12 17.27 18.17
C VAL A 102 -12.21 16.72 17.08
N ALA A 103 -11.37 15.75 17.40
CA ALA A 103 -10.38 15.21 16.46
C ALA A 103 -10.66 13.76 16.07
N ARG A 104 -10.54 13.41 14.79
CA ARG A 104 -10.70 12.02 14.29
C ARG A 104 -9.54 11.08 14.63
N GLY A 105 -8.68 11.41 15.59
CA GLY A 105 -7.60 10.51 16.02
C GLY A 105 -6.24 11.17 16.20
N PRO A 106 -5.19 10.36 16.46
CA PRO A 106 -3.88 10.84 16.93
C PRO A 106 -3.18 11.82 15.99
N LYS A 107 -3.39 11.70 14.67
CA LYS A 107 -2.78 12.58 13.67
C LYS A 107 -3.40 13.98 13.69
N ALA A 108 -4.72 14.07 13.84
CA ALA A 108 -5.43 15.34 13.98
C ALA A 108 -5.06 15.99 15.33
N ARG A 109 -5.11 15.21 16.43
CA ARG A 109 -4.65 15.65 17.77
C ARG A 109 -3.24 16.24 17.72
N GLY A 110 -2.28 15.54 17.11
CA GLY A 110 -0.90 16.02 17.03
C GLY A 110 -0.75 17.33 16.24
N ALA A 111 -1.58 17.57 15.22
CA ALA A 111 -1.59 18.83 14.49
C ALA A 111 -2.19 19.98 15.30
N ILE A 112 -3.27 19.72 16.03
CA ILE A 112 -3.91 20.66 16.96
C ILE A 112 -2.89 21.09 18.04
N GLN A 113 -2.20 20.12 18.65
CA GLN A 113 -1.15 20.38 19.65
C GLN A 113 0.03 21.20 19.10
N ALA A 114 0.45 20.93 17.86
CA ALA A 114 1.52 21.69 17.22
C ALA A 114 1.16 23.16 16.99
N ALA A 115 -0.14 23.49 16.88
CA ALA A 115 -0.65 24.85 16.80
C ALA A 115 -0.89 25.50 18.20
N GLY A 116 -0.48 24.84 19.28
CA GLY A 116 -0.69 25.34 20.65
C GLY A 116 -2.13 25.21 21.16
N LEU A 117 -2.93 24.36 20.53
CA LEU A 117 -4.33 24.09 20.87
C LEU A 117 -4.48 22.72 21.54
N THR A 118 -5.60 22.48 22.20
CA THR A 118 -5.95 21.19 22.80
C THR A 118 -7.24 20.68 22.17
N ALA A 119 -7.27 19.39 21.80
CA ALA A 119 -8.52 18.74 21.40
C ALA A 119 -9.29 18.33 22.67
N ASP A 120 -10.56 18.72 22.75
CA ASP A 120 -11.45 18.36 23.87
C ASP A 120 -11.83 16.87 23.83
N TRP A 121 -11.90 16.30 22.63
CA TRP A 121 -12.18 14.89 22.44
C TRP A 121 -11.49 14.33 21.20
N VAL A 122 -11.10 13.05 21.24
CA VAL A 122 -10.39 12.37 20.17
C VAL A 122 -10.95 10.98 19.96
N ALA A 123 -11.38 10.68 18.72
CA ALA A 123 -11.89 9.37 18.34
C ALA A 123 -10.86 8.27 18.55
N GLU A 124 -11.24 7.19 19.23
CA GLU A 124 -10.38 6.04 19.49
C GLU A 124 -10.24 5.14 18.25
N SER A 125 -11.33 4.98 17.49
CA SER A 125 -11.38 4.16 16.27
C SER A 125 -10.69 4.82 15.07
N GLU A 126 -10.33 6.09 15.18
CA GLU A 126 -9.84 6.94 14.09
C GLU A 126 -10.83 7.12 12.92
N THR A 127 -12.15 6.95 13.17
CA THR A 127 -13.20 7.03 12.13
C THR A 127 -14.10 8.26 12.26
N SER A 128 -14.65 8.70 11.12
CA SER A 128 -15.66 9.77 11.07
C SER A 128 -17.02 9.30 11.63
N ALA A 129 -17.30 8.00 11.57
CA ALA A 129 -18.53 7.41 12.11
C ALA A 129 -18.63 7.57 13.63
N GLU A 130 -17.54 7.32 14.36
CA GLU A 130 -17.50 7.51 15.83
C GLU A 130 -17.71 8.98 16.22
N ILE A 131 -17.14 9.93 15.47
CA ILE A 131 -17.40 11.36 15.70
C ILE A 131 -18.89 11.67 15.52
N ALA A 132 -19.50 11.14 14.45
CA ALA A 132 -20.93 11.35 14.19
C ALA A 132 -21.78 10.83 15.34
N GLU A 133 -21.55 9.59 15.77
CA GLU A 133 -22.26 8.95 16.88
C GLU A 133 -22.19 9.80 18.16
N VAL A 134 -20.99 10.16 18.60
CA VAL A 134 -20.78 10.93 19.83
C VAL A 134 -21.46 12.30 19.77
N LEU A 135 -21.27 13.06 18.70
CA LEU A 135 -21.85 14.40 18.61
C LEU A 135 -23.37 14.36 18.47
N LEU A 136 -23.92 13.37 17.75
CA LEU A 136 -25.36 13.20 17.61
C LEU A 136 -26.01 12.82 18.94
N ASP A 137 -25.39 11.93 19.73
CA ASP A 137 -25.87 11.53 21.05
C ASP A 137 -25.87 12.71 22.05
N GLU A 138 -24.92 13.63 21.93
CA GLU A 138 -24.88 14.86 22.74
C GLU A 138 -25.94 15.90 22.32
N GLY A 139 -26.46 15.80 21.08
CA GLY A 139 -27.45 16.70 20.52
C GLY A 139 -26.84 17.92 19.82
N VAL A 140 -26.96 17.94 18.49
CA VAL A 140 -26.41 19.01 17.62
C VAL A 140 -27.45 20.01 17.12
N ALA A 141 -28.72 19.84 17.46
CA ALA A 141 -29.80 20.68 16.94
C ALA A 141 -29.56 22.17 17.28
N GLY A 142 -29.53 23.02 16.25
CA GLY A 142 -29.31 24.45 16.39
C GLY A 142 -27.87 24.85 16.71
N ARG A 143 -26.91 23.93 16.75
CA ARG A 143 -25.47 24.22 16.94
C ARG A 143 -24.80 24.61 15.62
N ASP A 144 -23.80 25.47 15.69
CA ASP A 144 -22.89 25.76 14.57
C ASP A 144 -21.69 24.82 14.63
N ILE A 145 -21.55 23.97 13.61
CA ILE A 145 -20.44 23.00 13.53
C ILE A 145 -19.62 23.30 12.30
N ALA A 146 -18.32 23.54 12.49
CA ALA A 146 -17.36 23.63 11.39
C ALA A 146 -16.66 22.28 11.22
N VAL A 147 -16.57 21.78 9.98
CA VAL A 147 -15.92 20.50 9.69
C VAL A 147 -14.74 20.73 8.75
N GLN A 148 -13.53 20.52 9.25
CA GLN A 148 -12.31 20.47 8.47
C GLN A 148 -12.21 19.07 7.83
N HIS A 149 -12.48 18.99 6.53
CA HIS A 149 -12.49 17.76 5.74
C HIS A 149 -11.12 17.40 5.17
N HIS A 150 -10.85 16.10 5.03
CA HIS A 150 -9.74 15.67 4.18
C HIS A 150 -10.07 15.86 2.70
N GLY A 151 -9.06 15.75 1.85
CA GLY A 151 -9.20 16.10 0.43
C GLY A 151 -9.99 15.13 -0.44
N ALA A 152 -10.66 14.14 0.16
CA ALA A 152 -11.71 13.37 -0.54
C ALA A 152 -13.12 13.96 -0.31
N GLY A 153 -13.26 14.98 0.54
CA GLY A 153 -14.53 15.62 0.85
C GLY A 153 -15.13 15.16 2.18
N ALA A 154 -16.45 15.34 2.30
CA ALA A 154 -17.22 15.00 3.48
C ALA A 154 -17.51 13.49 3.55
N ASP A 155 -17.09 12.86 4.64
CA ASP A 155 -17.34 11.44 4.95
C ASP A 155 -18.80 11.17 5.42
N GLY A 156 -19.77 12.00 5.03
CA GLY A 156 -21.15 11.94 5.53
C GLY A 156 -21.41 12.70 6.82
N LEU A 157 -20.38 13.33 7.42
CA LEU A 157 -20.51 14.13 8.65
C LEU A 157 -21.44 15.33 8.47
N ASP A 158 -21.32 16.02 7.35
CA ASP A 158 -22.07 17.25 7.09
C ASP A 158 -23.56 16.93 6.96
N GLU A 159 -23.88 15.88 6.21
CA GLU A 159 -25.23 15.38 6.01
C GLU A 159 -25.84 14.88 7.32
N ALA A 160 -25.08 14.12 8.12
CA ALA A 160 -25.54 13.60 9.40
C ALA A 160 -25.88 14.71 10.40
N PHE A 161 -25.00 15.70 10.56
CA PHE A 161 -25.23 16.83 11.47
C PHE A 161 -26.34 17.75 10.97
N ALA A 162 -26.40 18.03 9.67
CA ALA A 162 -27.47 18.83 9.08
C ALA A 162 -28.85 18.15 9.24
N ALA A 163 -28.92 16.83 9.04
CA ALA A 163 -30.15 16.05 9.25
C ALA A 163 -30.64 16.10 10.71
N ALA A 164 -29.71 16.23 11.66
CA ALA A 164 -30.01 16.42 13.08
C ALA A 164 -30.23 17.89 13.50
N GLY A 165 -30.28 18.82 12.53
CA GLY A 165 -30.62 20.23 12.76
C GLY A 165 -29.44 21.15 13.08
N ALA A 166 -28.20 20.72 12.87
CA ALA A 166 -27.03 21.59 13.00
C ALA A 166 -26.85 22.52 11.79
N ARG A 167 -26.21 23.67 12.00
CA ARG A 167 -25.70 24.55 10.95
C ARG A 167 -24.26 24.16 10.65
N VAL A 168 -24.04 23.46 9.54
CA VAL A 168 -22.71 22.93 9.19
C VAL A 168 -21.97 23.86 8.23
N ARG A 169 -20.69 24.11 8.50
CA ARG A 169 -19.76 24.83 7.62
C ARG A 169 -18.55 23.96 7.27
N SER A 170 -18.39 23.63 6.00
CA SER A 170 -17.37 22.71 5.51
C SER A 170 -16.10 23.44 5.05
N LEU A 171 -14.94 22.99 5.51
CA LEU A 171 -13.63 23.48 5.10
C LEU A 171 -12.83 22.37 4.41
N VAL A 172 -12.63 22.51 3.10
CA VAL A 172 -11.81 21.59 2.30
C VAL A 172 -10.49 22.28 2.00
N VAL A 173 -9.39 21.73 2.53
CA VAL A 173 -8.07 22.38 2.52
C VAL A 173 -7.17 21.92 1.37
N TYR A 174 -7.36 20.68 0.93
CA TYR A 174 -6.68 20.12 -0.24
C TYR A 174 -7.68 19.25 -1.00
N ARG A 175 -7.38 18.90 -2.25
CA ARG A 175 -8.15 17.90 -3.00
C ARG A 175 -7.24 16.87 -3.62
N TRP A 176 -7.80 15.69 -3.86
CA TRP A 176 -7.18 14.74 -4.77
C TRP A 176 -7.42 15.21 -6.21
N GLY A 177 -6.34 15.29 -6.97
CA GLY A 177 -6.34 15.52 -8.41
C GLY A 177 -6.11 14.23 -9.18
N PRO A 178 -6.21 14.27 -10.52
CA PRO A 178 -5.91 13.12 -11.36
C PRO A 178 -4.47 12.62 -11.16
N PRO A 179 -4.16 11.38 -11.57
CA PRO A 179 -2.78 10.92 -11.58
C PRO A 179 -1.91 11.86 -12.42
N PRO A 180 -0.66 12.16 -12.00
CA PRO A 180 0.27 12.97 -12.78
C PRO A 180 0.48 12.46 -14.21
N ASP A 181 0.44 11.14 -14.38
CA ASP A 181 0.49 10.47 -15.68
C ASP A 181 -0.48 9.27 -15.70
N PRO A 182 -1.66 9.38 -16.34
CA PRO A 182 -2.61 8.28 -16.46
C PRO A 182 -2.06 7.04 -17.17
N SER A 183 -1.10 7.22 -18.09
CA SER A 183 -0.52 6.11 -18.86
C SER A 183 0.32 5.18 -17.97
N VAL A 184 1.03 5.74 -16.99
CA VAL A 184 1.80 4.98 -16.01
C VAL A 184 0.88 4.16 -15.11
N VAL A 185 -0.27 4.71 -14.70
CA VAL A 185 -1.28 3.97 -13.92
C VAL A 185 -1.86 2.82 -14.74
N SER A 186 -2.25 3.08 -15.99
CA SER A 186 -2.76 2.05 -16.92
C SER A 186 -1.74 0.93 -17.17
N ALA A 187 -0.47 1.29 -17.38
CA ALA A 187 0.60 0.30 -17.51
C ALA A 187 0.79 -0.51 -16.22
N SER A 188 0.63 0.11 -15.05
CA SER A 188 0.78 -0.57 -13.77
C SER A 188 -0.31 -1.64 -13.54
N VAL A 189 -1.58 -1.35 -13.82
CA VAL A 189 -2.67 -2.34 -13.66
C VAL A 189 -2.50 -3.51 -14.63
N ARG A 190 -2.09 -3.23 -15.88
CA ARG A 190 -1.77 -4.28 -16.86
C ARG A 190 -0.55 -5.10 -16.43
N GLY A 191 0.48 -4.47 -15.87
CA GLY A 191 1.64 -5.17 -15.32
C GLY A 191 1.31 -6.09 -14.15
N VAL A 192 0.38 -5.69 -13.26
CA VAL A 192 -0.11 -6.57 -12.19
C VAL A 192 -0.87 -7.75 -12.79
N ALA A 193 -1.80 -7.50 -13.72
CA ALA A 193 -2.57 -8.55 -14.40
C ALA A 193 -1.69 -9.54 -15.17
N ALA A 194 -0.61 -9.05 -15.79
CA ALA A 194 0.40 -9.87 -16.48
C ALA A 194 1.33 -10.62 -15.50
N GLY A 195 1.28 -10.30 -14.21
CA GLY A 195 2.08 -10.97 -13.18
C GLY A 195 3.50 -10.45 -13.02
N GLU A 196 3.79 -9.24 -13.51
CA GLU A 196 5.11 -8.62 -13.43
C GLU A 196 5.39 -7.95 -12.07
N ILE A 197 4.39 -7.89 -11.20
CA ILE A 197 4.42 -7.18 -9.92
C ILE A 197 4.03 -8.17 -8.82
N ASP A 198 4.91 -8.32 -7.83
CA ASP A 198 4.73 -9.24 -6.70
C ASP A 198 3.90 -8.62 -5.57
N ALA A 199 3.99 -7.30 -5.38
CA ALA A 199 3.20 -6.59 -4.37
C ALA A 199 2.74 -5.21 -4.82
N VAL A 200 1.54 -4.81 -4.42
CA VAL A 200 1.01 -3.46 -4.60
C VAL A 200 0.76 -2.83 -3.24
N VAL A 201 1.25 -1.61 -3.04
CA VAL A 201 1.20 -0.92 -1.74
C VAL A 201 0.33 0.33 -1.83
N PHE A 202 -0.70 0.37 -1.00
CA PHE A 202 -1.67 1.45 -0.89
C PHE A 202 -1.52 2.19 0.44
N THR A 203 -1.49 3.52 0.38
CA THR A 203 -1.36 4.38 1.57
C THR A 203 -2.59 5.24 1.84
N SER A 204 -3.61 5.19 0.97
CA SER A 204 -4.88 5.89 1.14
C SER A 204 -6.00 5.16 0.42
N ALA A 205 -7.22 5.19 0.97
CA ALA A 205 -8.40 4.62 0.32
C ALA A 205 -8.71 5.27 -1.04
N PRO A 206 -8.64 6.61 -1.22
CA PRO A 206 -8.84 7.23 -2.53
C PRO A 206 -7.82 6.75 -3.57
N GLY A 207 -6.55 6.55 -3.17
CA GLY A 207 -5.52 6.06 -4.09
C GLY A 207 -5.74 4.61 -4.49
N ALA A 208 -6.26 3.79 -3.58
CA ALA A 208 -6.68 2.42 -3.91
C ALA A 208 -7.87 2.43 -4.87
N HIS A 209 -8.89 3.27 -4.60
CA HIS A 209 -10.05 3.41 -5.47
C HIS A 209 -9.66 3.82 -6.89
N ALA A 210 -8.91 4.93 -7.04
CA ALA A 210 -8.47 5.42 -8.34
C ALA A 210 -7.61 4.40 -9.11
N TRP A 211 -6.77 3.63 -8.42
CA TRP A 211 -6.00 2.57 -9.06
C TRP A 211 -6.88 1.41 -9.56
N PHE A 212 -7.92 1.05 -8.79
CA PHE A 212 -8.88 0.03 -9.20
C PHE A 212 -9.85 0.51 -10.28
N GLU A 213 -10.23 1.80 -10.31
CA GLU A 213 -10.97 2.38 -11.43
C GLU A 213 -10.17 2.23 -12.73
N ALA A 214 -8.87 2.54 -12.70
CA ALA A 214 -7.99 2.30 -13.85
C ALA A 214 -7.91 0.82 -14.25
N ALA A 215 -8.02 -0.11 -13.29
CA ALA A 215 -8.06 -1.54 -13.57
C ALA A 215 -9.38 -1.99 -14.21
N ASP A 216 -10.51 -1.39 -13.81
CA ASP A 216 -11.82 -1.62 -14.42
C ASP A 216 -11.84 -1.07 -15.85
N GLU A 217 -11.37 0.16 -16.06
CA GLU A 217 -11.25 0.79 -17.38
C GLU A 217 -10.36 -0.02 -18.33
N ALA A 218 -9.30 -0.64 -17.80
CA ALA A 218 -8.41 -1.51 -18.56
C ALA A 218 -8.98 -2.93 -18.78
N GLY A 219 -10.08 -3.30 -18.13
CA GLY A 219 -10.73 -4.60 -18.21
C GLY A 219 -9.96 -5.74 -17.52
N VAL A 220 -9.11 -5.43 -16.53
CA VAL A 220 -8.20 -6.40 -15.88
C VAL A 220 -8.45 -6.58 -14.38
N ALA A 221 -9.47 -5.93 -13.82
CA ALA A 221 -9.75 -5.97 -12.39
C ALA A 221 -10.02 -7.39 -11.86
N ASP A 222 -10.77 -8.22 -12.60
CA ASP A 222 -11.07 -9.60 -12.21
C ASP A 222 -9.82 -10.49 -12.21
N ASP A 223 -8.94 -10.31 -13.20
CA ASP A 223 -7.65 -11.01 -13.27
C ASP A 223 -6.77 -10.68 -12.06
N ILE A 224 -6.71 -9.40 -11.70
CA ILE A 224 -5.98 -8.92 -10.52
C ILE A 224 -6.58 -9.49 -9.23
N ALA A 225 -7.90 -9.49 -9.09
CA ALA A 225 -8.56 -10.09 -7.92
C ALA A 225 -8.30 -11.60 -7.84
N ALA A 226 -8.34 -12.32 -8.97
CA ALA A 226 -8.00 -13.73 -9.04
C ALA A 226 -6.53 -14.00 -8.69
N LEU A 227 -5.60 -13.12 -9.10
CA LEU A 227 -4.19 -13.16 -8.72
C LEU A 227 -4.00 -12.98 -7.22
N ALA A 228 -4.70 -12.00 -6.63
CA ALA A 228 -4.60 -11.73 -5.21
C ALA A 228 -5.15 -12.89 -4.36
N ARG A 229 -6.34 -13.42 -4.72
CA ARG A 229 -6.98 -14.53 -3.98
C ARG A 229 -6.13 -15.80 -3.92
N ARG A 230 -5.37 -16.10 -4.99
CA ARG A 230 -4.46 -17.25 -5.01
C ARG A 230 -3.06 -16.96 -4.45
N GLY A 231 -2.84 -15.75 -3.92
CA GLY A 231 -1.56 -15.31 -3.37
C GLY A 231 -0.47 -15.02 -4.41
N SER A 232 -0.82 -14.84 -5.70
CA SER A 232 0.15 -14.53 -6.76
C SER A 232 0.56 -13.06 -6.81
N VAL A 233 -0.17 -12.18 -6.12
CA VAL A 233 0.20 -10.78 -5.88
C VAL A 233 -0.26 -10.41 -4.47
N VAL A 234 0.63 -9.78 -3.70
CA VAL A 234 0.31 -9.29 -2.35
C VAL A 234 -0.24 -7.88 -2.45
N MET A 235 -1.45 -7.68 -1.95
CA MET A 235 -2.07 -6.36 -1.86
C MET A 235 -1.90 -5.86 -0.43
N ALA A 236 -1.18 -4.75 -0.23
CA ALA A 236 -0.87 -4.25 1.10
C ALA A 236 -1.47 -2.86 1.31
N ALA A 237 -2.21 -2.69 2.40
CA ALA A 237 -2.83 -1.43 2.77
C ALA A 237 -2.22 -0.92 4.09
N VAL A 238 -1.89 0.37 4.15
CA VAL A 238 -1.25 0.95 5.35
C VAL A 238 -2.15 0.88 6.60
N GLY A 239 -3.46 0.70 6.47
CA GLY A 239 -4.40 0.64 7.59
C GLY A 239 -5.81 0.25 7.14
N PRO A 240 -6.75 0.03 8.08
CA PRO A 240 -8.07 -0.54 7.82
C PRO A 240 -8.94 0.30 6.87
N ILE A 241 -8.88 1.63 6.97
CA ILE A 241 -9.61 2.51 6.03
C ILE A 241 -9.09 2.33 4.59
N THR A 242 -7.77 2.25 4.42
CA THR A 242 -7.16 1.99 3.11
C THR A 242 -7.41 0.57 2.60
N ALA A 243 -7.68 -0.39 3.50
CA ALA A 243 -8.02 -1.77 3.14
C ALA A 243 -9.44 -1.91 2.59
N LYS A 244 -10.37 -1.03 2.97
CA LYS A 244 -11.79 -1.13 2.58
C LYS A 244 -12.03 -1.28 1.07
N PRO A 245 -11.41 -0.49 0.17
CA PRO A 245 -11.60 -0.67 -1.28
C PRO A 245 -11.13 -2.01 -1.82
N LEU A 246 -10.17 -2.66 -1.15
CA LEU A 246 -9.68 -4.00 -1.51
C LEU A 246 -10.67 -5.06 -1.04
N LEU A 247 -11.14 -4.95 0.20
CA LEU A 247 -12.14 -5.85 0.79
C LEU A 247 -13.45 -5.84 -0.01
N ASP A 248 -13.88 -4.68 -0.50
CA ASP A 248 -15.07 -4.53 -1.34
C ASP A 248 -14.97 -5.27 -2.68
N ARG A 249 -13.75 -5.63 -3.09
CA ARG A 249 -13.45 -6.44 -4.27
C ARG A 249 -13.14 -7.90 -3.94
N GLY A 250 -13.37 -8.33 -2.69
CA GLY A 250 -13.05 -9.66 -2.21
C GLY A 250 -11.55 -9.97 -2.19
N ILE A 251 -10.72 -8.93 -2.03
CA ILE A 251 -9.26 -9.03 -1.91
C ILE A 251 -8.91 -8.83 -0.44
N GLU A 252 -8.36 -9.86 0.21
CA GLU A 252 -7.86 -9.75 1.57
C GLU A 252 -6.46 -9.10 1.57
N PRO A 253 -6.28 -7.91 2.18
CA PRO A 253 -5.01 -7.21 2.13
C PRO A 253 -4.13 -7.50 3.34
N LEU A 254 -2.82 -7.37 3.14
CA LEU A 254 -1.87 -7.29 4.23
C LEU A 254 -1.96 -5.92 4.91
N VAL A 255 -2.32 -5.88 6.19
CA VAL A 255 -2.48 -4.66 6.98
C VAL A 255 -1.56 -4.68 8.21
N PRO A 256 -0.71 -3.66 8.42
CA PRO A 256 0.12 -3.59 9.63
C PRO A 256 -0.74 -3.23 10.86
N GLU A 257 -0.32 -3.68 12.05
CA GLU A 257 -0.96 -3.31 13.33
C GLU A 257 -1.03 -1.79 13.56
N ARG A 258 -0.07 -1.04 13.01
CA ARG A 258 0.02 0.42 13.14
C ARG A 258 0.03 1.07 11.76
N GLY A 259 -0.83 2.08 11.58
CA GLY A 259 -1.00 2.84 10.34
C GLY A 259 0.16 3.75 9.92
N ARG A 260 1.35 3.18 9.67
CA ARG A 260 2.61 3.89 9.36
C ARG A 260 3.41 3.19 8.28
N LEU A 261 4.13 3.95 7.44
CA LEU A 261 4.97 3.42 6.35
C LEU A 261 6.01 2.41 6.84
N GLY A 262 6.71 2.71 7.95
CA GLY A 262 7.70 1.79 8.50
C GLY A 262 7.09 0.48 9.01
N ALA A 263 5.85 0.49 9.48
CA ALA A 263 5.15 -0.74 9.87
C ALA A 263 4.73 -1.54 8.64
N LEU A 264 4.19 -0.88 7.61
CA LEU A 264 3.84 -1.48 6.33
C LEU A 264 5.03 -2.20 5.67
N VAL A 265 6.21 -1.56 5.64
CA VAL A 265 7.44 -2.18 5.13
C VAL A 265 7.82 -3.42 5.95
N ARG A 266 7.77 -3.33 7.28
CA ARG A 266 8.07 -4.51 8.14
C ARG A 266 7.07 -5.65 7.93
N THR A 267 5.80 -5.35 7.74
CA THR A 267 4.78 -6.37 7.50
C THR A 267 5.00 -7.04 6.15
N LEU A 268 5.34 -6.30 5.09
CA LEU A 268 5.75 -6.87 3.80
C LEU A 268 6.99 -7.76 3.92
N VAL A 269 8.03 -7.29 4.61
CA VAL A 269 9.24 -8.07 4.88
C VAL A 269 8.90 -9.34 5.65
N GLY A 270 8.09 -9.25 6.70
CA GLY A 270 7.68 -10.42 7.49
C GLY A 270 6.85 -11.42 6.68
N HIS A 271 5.97 -10.94 5.80
CA HIS A 271 5.19 -11.79 4.90
C HIS A 271 6.10 -12.60 3.97
N TYR A 272 7.04 -11.95 3.29
CA TYR A 272 7.94 -12.60 2.36
C TYR A 272 9.06 -13.40 3.04
N GLY A 273 9.54 -12.95 4.20
CA GLY A 273 10.54 -13.66 5.01
C GLY A 273 9.97 -14.87 5.77
N GLY A 274 8.66 -14.91 5.97
CA GLY A 274 7.95 -16.07 6.52
C GLY A 274 7.73 -17.19 5.49
N LEU A 275 7.99 -16.94 4.20
CA LEU A 275 8.03 -17.99 3.18
C LEU A 275 9.29 -18.82 3.42
N GLN A 276 9.12 -20.08 3.84
CA GLN A 276 10.24 -20.93 4.24
C GLN A 276 11.31 -21.03 3.13
N ALA A 277 12.54 -20.63 3.46
CA ALA A 277 13.69 -20.94 2.64
C ALA A 277 13.99 -22.44 2.74
N LEU A 278 14.16 -23.11 1.59
CA LEU A 278 14.65 -24.47 1.56
C LEU A 278 16.14 -24.46 1.90
N GLN A 279 16.55 -25.20 2.94
CA GLN A 279 17.97 -25.36 3.24
C GLN A 279 18.59 -26.31 2.22
N THR A 280 19.36 -25.74 1.30
CA THR A 280 20.03 -26.49 0.23
C THR A 280 21.52 -26.63 0.52
N ILE A 281 22.17 -27.58 -0.13
CA ILE A 281 23.64 -27.73 -0.03
C ILE A 281 24.43 -26.52 -0.54
N ALA A 282 23.76 -25.56 -1.18
CA ALA A 282 24.32 -24.30 -1.66
C ALA A 282 23.80 -23.09 -0.88
N GLY A 283 23.28 -23.30 0.33
CA GLY A 283 22.67 -22.28 1.19
C GLY A 283 21.14 -22.20 1.09
N PRO A 284 20.51 -21.29 1.83
CA PRO A 284 19.07 -21.12 1.83
C PRO A 284 18.57 -20.67 0.45
N LEU A 285 17.62 -21.41 -0.11
CA LEU A 285 16.94 -21.09 -1.36
C LEU A 285 15.54 -20.57 -1.08
N GLN A 286 15.29 -19.33 -1.50
CA GLN A 286 13.96 -18.72 -1.56
C GLN A 286 13.56 -18.61 -3.02
N VAL A 287 12.43 -19.23 -3.38
CA VAL A 287 11.87 -19.10 -4.73
C VAL A 287 10.64 -18.23 -4.65
N HIS A 288 10.72 -17.04 -5.24
CA HIS A 288 9.61 -16.12 -5.38
C HIS A 288 8.98 -16.25 -6.77
N ARG A 289 7.97 -15.42 -7.08
CA ARG A 289 7.26 -15.50 -8.36
C ARG A 289 8.08 -14.98 -9.54
N GLY A 290 8.74 -13.83 -9.38
CA GLY A 290 9.57 -13.22 -10.43
C GLY A 290 11.08 -13.49 -10.31
N THR A 291 11.52 -14.13 -9.23
CA THR A 291 12.93 -14.29 -8.91
C THR A 291 13.18 -15.52 -8.03
N ALA A 292 14.44 -15.92 -7.91
CA ALA A 292 14.89 -16.81 -6.85
C ALA A 292 16.17 -16.25 -6.22
N VAL A 293 16.31 -16.45 -4.91
CA VAL A 293 17.46 -16.02 -4.12
C VAL A 293 18.09 -17.26 -3.52
N LEU A 294 19.38 -17.47 -3.80
CA LEU A 294 20.16 -18.57 -3.23
C LEU A 294 21.30 -17.98 -2.41
N ASP A 295 21.36 -18.32 -1.13
CA ASP A 295 22.38 -17.83 -0.19
C ASP A 295 22.52 -16.29 -0.24
N GLY A 296 21.38 -15.61 -0.26
CA GLY A 296 21.31 -14.14 -0.35
C GLY A 296 21.60 -13.53 -1.74
N HIS A 297 21.87 -14.34 -2.76
CA HIS A 297 22.16 -13.87 -4.12
C HIS A 297 20.97 -14.10 -5.06
N VAL A 298 20.54 -13.04 -5.77
CA VAL A 298 19.51 -13.14 -6.81
C VAL A 298 20.05 -13.96 -7.99
N LEU A 299 19.34 -15.02 -8.33
CA LEU A 299 19.66 -15.86 -9.47
C LEU A 299 19.20 -15.18 -10.77
N ALA A 300 20.10 -15.04 -11.73
CA ALA A 300 19.80 -14.53 -13.06
C ALA A 300 19.07 -15.60 -13.90
N LEU A 301 17.77 -15.77 -13.66
CA LEU A 301 16.94 -16.78 -14.30
C LEU A 301 16.05 -16.20 -15.40
N THR A 302 15.84 -16.99 -16.44
CA THR A 302 14.75 -16.75 -17.40
C THR A 302 13.40 -17.12 -16.75
N PRO A 303 12.25 -16.61 -17.24
CA PRO A 303 10.93 -17.00 -16.72
C PRO A 303 10.74 -18.52 -16.67
N THR A 304 11.17 -19.20 -17.73
CA THR A 304 11.16 -20.67 -17.82
C THR A 304 12.08 -21.33 -16.79
N GLY A 305 13.30 -20.81 -16.61
CA GLY A 305 14.22 -21.33 -15.60
C GLY A 305 13.67 -21.19 -14.18
N LEU A 306 12.94 -20.11 -13.91
CA LEU A 306 12.30 -19.88 -12.63
C LEU A 306 11.12 -20.83 -12.37
N GLU A 307 10.29 -21.12 -13.37
CA GLU A 307 9.22 -22.12 -13.24
C GLU A 307 9.77 -23.52 -12.96
N VAL A 308 10.83 -23.92 -13.66
CA VAL A 308 11.49 -25.20 -13.41
C VAL A 308 12.09 -25.25 -12.00
N LEU A 309 12.69 -24.15 -11.54
CA LEU A 309 13.21 -24.07 -10.17
C LEU A 309 12.10 -24.14 -9.12
N ARG A 310 10.96 -23.49 -9.37
CA ARG A 310 9.79 -23.54 -8.49
C ARG A 310 9.23 -24.96 -8.39
N LEU A 311 9.14 -25.66 -9.52
CA LEU A 311 8.73 -27.06 -9.55
C LEU A 311 9.68 -27.94 -8.70
N LEU A 312 10.99 -27.74 -8.82
CA LEU A 312 11.99 -28.46 -8.02
C LEU A 312 11.94 -28.09 -6.53
N ALA A 313 11.72 -26.81 -6.20
CA ALA A 313 11.59 -26.34 -4.84
C ALA A 313 10.33 -26.88 -4.17
N ALA A 314 9.18 -26.84 -4.86
CA ALA A 314 7.92 -27.41 -4.39
C ALA A 314 8.01 -28.91 -4.12
N ALA A 315 8.87 -29.63 -4.84
CA ALA A 315 9.13 -31.05 -4.61
C ALA A 315 9.92 -31.34 -3.32
N GLY A 316 10.49 -30.33 -2.64
CA GLY A 316 11.15 -30.51 -1.34
C GLY A 316 12.28 -31.55 -1.36
N GLY A 317 13.03 -31.62 -2.46
CA GLY A 317 14.10 -32.61 -2.65
C GLY A 317 13.63 -33.97 -3.20
N ALA A 318 12.33 -34.18 -3.42
CA ALA A 318 11.83 -35.33 -4.18
C ALA A 318 12.25 -35.26 -5.66
N VAL A 319 12.16 -36.40 -6.35
CA VAL A 319 12.47 -36.47 -7.79
C VAL A 319 11.29 -35.94 -8.59
N VAL A 320 11.52 -34.86 -9.33
CA VAL A 320 10.62 -34.33 -10.35
C VAL A 320 10.85 -35.09 -11.66
N PRO A 321 9.83 -35.79 -12.18
CA PRO A 321 9.89 -36.48 -13.46
C PRO A 321 10.20 -35.55 -14.64
N ARG A 322 10.83 -36.08 -15.69
CA ARG A 322 11.26 -35.28 -16.85
C ARG A 322 10.08 -34.68 -17.62
N ASP A 323 8.98 -35.42 -17.74
CA ASP A 323 7.72 -34.98 -18.34
C ASP A 323 7.10 -33.79 -17.59
N GLN A 324 7.21 -33.75 -16.26
CA GLN A 324 6.77 -32.59 -15.48
C GLN A 324 7.65 -31.35 -15.72
N VAL A 325 8.97 -31.54 -15.88
CA VAL A 325 9.87 -30.45 -16.27
C VAL A 325 9.53 -29.94 -17.67
N LEU A 326 9.28 -30.84 -18.63
CA LEU A 326 8.87 -30.47 -20.00
C LEU A 326 7.55 -29.70 -20.00
N ALA A 327 6.57 -30.12 -19.20
CA ALA A 327 5.27 -29.44 -19.09
C ALA A 327 5.38 -28.02 -18.51
N ALA A 328 6.47 -27.70 -17.80
CA ALA A 328 6.75 -26.36 -17.29
C ALA A 328 7.46 -25.45 -18.32
N LEU A 329 7.89 -25.99 -19.47
CA LEU A 329 8.53 -25.21 -20.54
C LEU A 329 7.47 -24.59 -21.46
N PRO A 330 7.74 -23.41 -22.05
CA PRO A 330 6.83 -22.80 -23.01
C PRO A 330 6.79 -23.60 -24.33
N GLY A 331 5.58 -23.76 -24.87
CA GLY A 331 5.29 -24.52 -26.09
C GLY A 331 5.05 -26.01 -25.84
N ASP A 332 4.26 -26.67 -26.71
CA ASP A 332 3.94 -28.10 -26.62
C ASP A 332 5.12 -29.01 -27.05
N SER A 333 6.34 -28.66 -26.65
CA SER A 333 7.54 -29.42 -27.02
C SER A 333 7.57 -30.76 -26.30
N GLN A 334 7.53 -31.84 -27.07
CA GLN A 334 7.75 -33.20 -26.56
C GLN A 334 9.21 -33.63 -26.63
N ASP A 335 10.13 -32.75 -27.04
CA ASP A 335 11.55 -33.09 -27.17
C ASP A 335 12.21 -33.24 -25.80
N PRO A 336 12.64 -34.47 -25.41
CA PRO A 336 13.32 -34.71 -24.14
C PRO A 336 14.58 -33.86 -23.93
N HIS A 337 15.21 -33.39 -25.01
CA HIS A 337 16.39 -32.55 -24.95
C HIS A 337 16.08 -31.15 -24.36
N ALA A 338 14.86 -30.65 -24.51
CA ALA A 338 14.46 -29.34 -24.00
C ALA A 338 14.55 -29.26 -22.46
N ALA A 339 14.12 -30.31 -21.75
CA ALA A 339 14.25 -30.39 -20.29
C ALA A 339 15.73 -30.44 -19.85
N GLU A 340 16.59 -31.14 -20.60
CA GLU A 340 18.02 -31.22 -20.29
C GLU A 340 18.70 -29.86 -20.44
N VAL A 341 18.38 -29.12 -21.50
CA VAL A 341 18.88 -27.76 -21.74
C VAL A 341 18.39 -26.80 -20.65
N ALA A 342 17.11 -26.87 -20.27
CA ALA A 342 16.55 -26.03 -19.20
C ALA A 342 17.27 -26.27 -17.86
N ILE A 343 17.48 -27.55 -17.49
CA ILE A 343 18.20 -27.92 -16.26
C ILE A 343 19.68 -27.51 -16.33
N ALA A 344 20.33 -27.65 -17.49
CA ALA A 344 21.73 -27.22 -17.65
C ALA A 344 21.88 -25.71 -17.41
N ARG A 345 21.02 -24.89 -18.03
CA ARG A 345 20.98 -23.44 -17.80
C ARG A 345 20.71 -23.09 -16.35
N LEU A 346 19.79 -23.81 -15.71
CA LEU A 346 19.45 -23.59 -14.31
C LEU A 346 20.64 -23.87 -13.39
N ARG A 347 21.37 -24.97 -13.62
CA ARG A 347 22.61 -25.28 -12.89
C ARG A 347 23.67 -24.19 -13.04
N ASP A 348 23.89 -23.71 -14.26
CA ASP A 348 24.86 -22.65 -14.52
C ASP A 348 24.46 -21.36 -13.79
N ALA A 349 23.16 -21.00 -13.79
CA ALA A 349 22.66 -19.81 -13.10
C ALA A 349 22.76 -19.91 -11.57
N THR A 350 22.65 -21.11 -10.98
CA THR A 350 22.77 -21.32 -9.53
C THR A 350 24.21 -21.27 -9.01
N GLY A 351 25.22 -21.26 -9.88
CA GLY A 351 26.63 -21.33 -9.47
C GLY A 351 27.06 -22.67 -8.83
N SER A 352 26.12 -23.60 -8.58
CA SER A 352 26.37 -24.92 -8.00
C SER A 352 25.74 -26.03 -8.84
N ARG A 353 26.56 -26.72 -9.63
CA ARG A 353 26.10 -27.87 -10.44
C ARG A 353 25.55 -29.03 -9.60
N GLN A 354 25.93 -29.10 -8.32
CA GLN A 354 25.50 -30.15 -7.41
C GLN A 354 24.11 -29.87 -6.83
N LEU A 355 23.65 -28.62 -6.82
CA LEU A 355 22.35 -28.23 -6.27
C LEU A 355 21.18 -28.97 -6.95
N ILE A 356 21.26 -29.17 -8.26
CA ILE A 356 20.24 -29.90 -9.03
C ILE A 356 20.85 -31.19 -9.56
N ARG A 357 20.46 -32.33 -8.99
CA ARG A 357 21.00 -33.64 -9.36
C ARG A 357 20.11 -34.35 -10.37
N THR A 358 20.72 -34.90 -11.43
CA THR A 358 20.02 -35.83 -12.32
C THR A 358 19.91 -37.19 -11.64
N VAL A 359 18.70 -37.72 -11.54
CA VAL A 359 18.44 -39.09 -11.14
C VAL A 359 18.22 -39.90 -12.41
N VAL A 360 19.18 -40.75 -12.74
CA VAL A 360 19.23 -41.54 -13.98
C VAL A 360 17.88 -42.24 -14.23
N LYS A 361 17.32 -42.03 -15.42
CA LYS A 361 16.02 -42.57 -15.89
C LYS A 361 14.78 -42.11 -15.10
N ARG A 362 14.92 -41.24 -14.09
CA ARG A 362 13.79 -40.81 -13.24
C ARG A 362 13.49 -39.32 -13.30
N GLY A 363 14.49 -38.46 -13.53
CA GLY A 363 14.29 -37.02 -13.63
C GLY A 363 15.33 -36.23 -12.84
N TYR A 364 14.89 -35.19 -12.13
CA TYR A 364 15.76 -34.21 -11.47
C TYR A 364 15.30 -33.96 -10.03
N ARG A 365 16.22 -33.62 -9.14
CA ARG A 365 15.88 -33.23 -7.76
C ARG A 365 16.79 -32.12 -7.25
N LEU A 366 16.25 -31.29 -6.36
CA LEU A 366 17.03 -30.39 -5.53
C LEU A 366 17.81 -31.21 -4.48
N GLN A 367 19.06 -30.83 -4.19
CA GLN A 367 19.83 -31.34 -3.06
C GLN A 367 19.61 -30.42 -1.86
N LEU A 368 19.06 -31.00 -0.78
CA LEU A 368 18.85 -30.33 0.49
C LEU A 368 19.99 -30.64 1.45
N GLU A 369 20.21 -29.78 2.44
CA GLU A 369 21.05 -30.16 3.59
C GLU A 369 20.42 -31.38 4.29
N GLU A 370 21.27 -32.33 4.72
CA GLU A 370 20.81 -33.42 5.58
C GLU A 370 20.48 -32.84 6.97
N VAL A 371 19.28 -33.15 7.47
CA VAL A 371 18.82 -32.73 8.81
C VAL A 371 19.51 -33.52 9.90
#